data_AF-A0A0F4JNG7-F1
#
_entry.id   AF-A0A0F4JNG7-F1
#
_cell.length_a   1.000
_cell.length_b   1.000
_cell.length_c   1.000
_cell.angle_alpha   90.00
_cell.angle_beta   90.00
_cell.angle_gamma   90.00
#
_symmetry.space_group_name_H-M   'P 1'
#
loop_
_entity.id
_entity.type
_entity.pdbx_description
1 polymer ?
#
loop_
_entity_poly.entity_id
_entity_poly.type
_entity_poly.pdbx_seq_one_letter_code
_entity_poly.pdbx_strand_id
1 'polypeptide(L)'
;MMELVRASLMPVGNEPVPRTELPACRTVLKVARSTEDLDGMHPIHDLAAAAGVAASAMTFWLAQERDMDAAKALERMPGEGVQGPVVDLLRTLMTGPKGMGQTAEWLMRLFVRDQEAYLDLIVELGAYTATCIQILDGLGASSVDQSLEDLEDLLRDYYGDSAAS
;
A
#
# COMPACT_ATOMS: atom_id res chain seq x y z
N MET A 1 3.34 -5.87 6.07
CA MET A 1 2.20 -5.18 5.42
C MET A 1 0.95 -5.15 6.29
N MET A 2 0.42 -6.28 6.77
CA MET A 2 -0.83 -6.24 7.56
C MET A 2 -0.78 -5.34 8.81
N GLU A 3 0.36 -5.28 9.50
CA GLU A 3 0.57 -4.33 10.62
C GLU A 3 0.43 -2.87 10.17
N LEU A 4 0.87 -2.53 8.94
CA LEU A 4 0.76 -1.17 8.39
C LEU A 4 -0.70 -0.82 8.04
N VAL A 5 -1.44 -1.74 7.42
CA VAL A 5 -2.87 -1.52 7.10
C VAL A 5 -3.69 -1.36 8.38
N ARG A 6 -3.49 -2.26 9.36
CA ARG A 6 -4.16 -2.17 10.67
C ARG A 6 -3.83 -0.87 11.38
N ALA A 7 -2.56 -0.44 11.34
CA ALA A 7 -2.14 0.84 11.90
C ALA A 7 -2.77 2.04 11.18
N SER A 8 -3.00 1.93 9.87
CA SER A 8 -3.64 2.98 9.05
C SER A 8 -5.15 3.06 9.24
N LEU A 9 -5.78 1.98 9.73
CA LEU A 9 -7.20 1.95 10.12
C LEU A 9 -7.45 2.56 11.51
N MET A 10 -6.40 2.79 12.31
CA MET A 10 -6.57 3.36 13.65
C MET A 10 -7.03 4.82 13.56
N PRO A 11 -8.04 5.24 14.35
CA PRO A 11 -8.46 6.63 14.38
C PRO A 11 -7.32 7.50 14.88
N VAL A 12 -6.99 8.56 14.13
CA VAL A 12 -6.12 9.62 14.62
C VAL A 12 -6.96 10.48 15.55
N GLY A 13 -6.53 10.66 16.80
CA GLY A 13 -7.22 11.52 17.76
C GLY A 13 -7.32 12.96 17.24
N ASN A 14 -8.17 13.78 17.89
CA ASN A 14 -8.36 15.18 17.50
C ASN A 14 -7.16 16.09 17.78
N GLU A 15 -6.11 15.57 18.42
CA GLU A 15 -4.91 16.34 18.74
C GLU A 15 -3.90 16.27 17.59
N PRO A 16 -3.19 17.37 17.27
CA PRO A 16 -2.10 17.34 16.31
C PRO A 16 -0.98 16.45 16.83
N VAL A 17 -0.81 15.28 16.22
CA VAL A 17 0.25 14.33 16.56
C VAL A 17 1.39 14.46 15.53
N PRO A 18 2.67 14.53 15.94
CA PRO A 18 3.80 14.48 15.01
C PRO A 18 3.72 13.25 14.10
N ARG A 19 4.11 13.38 12.82
CA ARG A 19 4.09 12.25 11.86
C ARG A 19 4.80 11.01 12.40
N THR A 20 5.93 11.19 13.07
CA THR A 20 6.72 10.10 13.69
C THR A 20 5.99 9.34 14.79
N GLU A 21 4.91 9.90 15.32
CA GLU A 21 4.10 9.31 16.38
C GLU A 21 2.83 8.64 15.83
N LEU A 22 2.47 8.87 14.56
CA LEU A 22 1.37 8.18 13.89
C LEU A 22 1.65 6.67 13.81
N PRO A 23 0.67 5.80 14.12
CA PRO A 23 0.86 4.34 14.12
C PRO A 23 1.46 3.81 12.81
N ALA A 24 0.94 4.25 11.65
CA ALA A 24 1.43 3.81 10.34
C ALA A 24 2.90 4.20 10.10
N CYS A 25 3.27 5.44 10.44
CA CYS A 25 4.66 5.91 10.34
C CYS A 25 5.59 5.14 11.28
N ARG A 26 5.16 4.83 12.52
CA ARG A 26 5.95 4.02 13.46
C ARG A 26 6.19 2.61 12.93
N THR A 27 5.19 1.99 12.31
CA THR A 27 5.34 0.67 11.67
C THR A 27 6.37 0.72 10.55
N VAL A 28 6.32 1.72 9.67
CA VAL A 28 7.29 1.88 8.57
C VAL A 28 8.70 2.13 9.12
N LEU A 29 8.86 3.03 10.10
CA LEU A 29 10.15 3.33 10.71
C LEU A 29 10.76 2.12 11.45
N LYS A 30 9.93 1.29 12.09
CA LYS A 30 10.37 0.04 12.73
C LYS A 30 10.98 -0.92 11.71
N VAL A 31 10.33 -1.10 10.57
CA VAL A 31 10.83 -1.96 9.48
C VAL A 31 12.09 -1.36 8.85
N ALA A 32 12.11 -0.05 8.61
CA ALA A 32 13.26 0.65 8.07
C ALA A 32 14.50 0.58 8.99
N ARG A 33 14.32 0.46 10.31
CA ARG A 33 15.42 0.31 11.27
C ARG A 33 15.89 -1.13 11.46
N SER A 34 15.04 -2.13 11.15
CA SER A 34 15.44 -3.54 11.22
C SER A 34 16.48 -3.96 10.18
N THR A 35 16.86 -3.06 9.27
CA THR A 35 17.78 -3.32 8.16
C THR A 35 19.24 -3.01 8.45
N GLU A 36 19.58 -2.49 9.64
CA GLU A 36 20.98 -2.15 9.96
C GLU A 36 21.91 -3.39 10.05
N ASP A 37 21.35 -4.62 10.03
CA ASP A 37 22.09 -5.87 10.27
C ASP A 37 22.10 -6.91 9.12
N LEU A 38 21.51 -6.66 7.93
CA LEU A 38 21.36 -7.70 6.88
C LEU A 38 21.84 -7.31 5.47
N ASP A 39 22.66 -8.19 4.90
CA ASP A 39 23.49 -8.06 3.70
C ASP A 39 22.73 -8.34 2.38
N GLY A 40 21.73 -7.51 2.04
CA GLY A 40 21.36 -7.34 0.62
C GLY A 40 19.87 -7.35 0.24
N MET A 41 18.93 -7.59 1.15
CA MET A 41 17.50 -7.39 0.86
C MET A 41 16.89 -6.61 2.03
N HIS A 42 16.64 -5.32 1.84
CA HIS A 42 16.08 -4.50 2.91
C HIS A 42 14.60 -4.89 3.13
N PRO A 43 14.18 -5.37 4.31
CA PRO A 43 12.78 -5.53 4.72
C PRO A 43 11.83 -4.38 4.33
N ILE A 44 12.37 -3.16 4.16
CA ILE A 44 11.60 -2.01 3.70
C ILE A 44 11.17 -2.10 2.23
N HIS A 45 11.97 -2.73 1.37
CA HIS A 45 11.63 -2.98 -0.03
C HIS A 45 10.54 -4.05 -0.15
N ASP A 46 10.62 -5.10 0.66
CA ASP A 46 9.55 -6.11 0.74
C ASP A 46 8.26 -5.46 1.23
N LEU A 47 8.33 -4.59 2.23
CA LEU A 47 7.17 -3.84 2.69
C LEU A 47 6.59 -2.95 1.58
N ALA A 48 7.43 -2.24 0.83
CA ALA A 48 6.98 -1.41 -0.29
C ALA A 48 6.30 -2.23 -1.39
N ALA A 49 6.88 -3.39 -1.75
CA ALA A 49 6.30 -4.30 -2.73
C ALA A 49 4.94 -4.84 -2.25
N ALA A 50 4.86 -5.35 -1.03
CA ALA A 50 3.59 -5.79 -0.43
C ALA A 50 2.55 -4.67 -0.39
N ALA A 51 2.97 -3.44 -0.08
CA ALA A 51 2.07 -2.30 -0.03
C ALA A 51 1.52 -1.94 -1.42
N GLY A 52 2.36 -1.99 -2.46
CA GLY A 52 1.95 -1.79 -3.85
C GLY A 52 0.98 -2.89 -4.33
N VAL A 53 1.24 -4.16 -4.00
CA VAL A 53 0.36 -5.28 -4.32
C VAL A 53 -0.99 -5.12 -3.61
N ALA A 54 -0.97 -4.84 -2.30
CA ALA A 54 -2.18 -4.65 -1.51
C ALA A 54 -3.04 -3.51 -2.06
N ALA A 55 -2.45 -2.33 -2.29
CA ALA A 55 -3.16 -1.18 -2.83
C ALA A 55 -3.72 -1.45 -4.25
N SER A 56 -2.98 -2.19 -5.09
CA SER A 56 -3.46 -2.59 -6.41
C SER A 56 -4.67 -3.54 -6.30
N ALA A 57 -4.56 -4.60 -5.49
CA ALA A 57 -5.63 -5.58 -5.27
C ALA A 57 -6.92 -4.92 -4.76
N MET A 58 -6.81 -4.05 -3.75
CA MET A 58 -7.95 -3.29 -3.24
C MET A 58 -8.59 -2.39 -4.30
N THR A 59 -7.78 -1.82 -5.20
CA THR A 59 -8.30 -1.00 -6.30
C THR A 59 -9.11 -1.87 -7.27
N PHE A 60 -8.63 -3.08 -7.59
CA PHE A 60 -9.38 -4.02 -8.43
C PHE A 60 -10.67 -4.51 -7.77
N TRP A 61 -10.64 -4.85 -6.48
CA TRP A 61 -11.86 -5.23 -5.75
C TRP A 61 -12.87 -4.10 -5.71
N LEU A 62 -12.43 -2.88 -5.41
CA LEU A 62 -13.33 -1.71 -5.42
C LEU A 62 -13.92 -1.45 -6.81
N ALA A 63 -13.13 -1.65 -7.87
CA ALA A 63 -13.58 -1.49 -9.24
C ALA A 63 -14.62 -2.55 -9.61
N GLN A 64 -14.39 -3.81 -9.22
CA GLN A 64 -15.31 -4.93 -9.41
C GLN A 64 -16.66 -4.68 -8.71
N GLU A 65 -16.63 -4.29 -7.44
CA GLU A 65 -17.85 -4.03 -6.66
C GLU A 65 -18.69 -2.87 -7.23
N ARG A 66 -18.05 -1.95 -7.96
CA ARG A 66 -18.74 -0.81 -8.58
C ARG A 66 -18.97 -0.99 -10.08
N ASP A 67 -18.75 -2.19 -10.63
CA ASP A 67 -18.84 -2.52 -12.05
C ASP A 67 -18.14 -1.47 -12.94
N MET A 68 -16.89 -1.16 -12.61
CA MET A 68 -16.09 -0.17 -13.33
C MET A 68 -14.66 -0.63 -13.58
N ASP A 69 -13.98 0.12 -14.45
CA ASP A 69 -12.57 -0.05 -14.72
C ASP A 69 -11.71 0.41 -13.51
N ALA A 70 -10.60 -0.30 -13.24
CA ALA A 70 -9.71 -0.02 -12.12
C ALA A 70 -9.10 1.39 -12.18
N ALA A 71 -8.79 1.91 -13.37
CA ALA A 71 -8.30 3.29 -13.50
C ALA A 71 -9.39 4.30 -13.12
N LYS A 72 -10.66 4.03 -13.44
CA LYS A 72 -11.79 4.88 -13.02
C LYS A 72 -12.07 4.77 -11.52
N ALA A 73 -11.86 3.60 -10.91
CA ALA A 73 -11.98 3.42 -9.46
C ALA A 73 -10.93 4.26 -8.74
N LEU A 74 -9.67 4.22 -9.22
CA LEU A 74 -8.55 5.02 -8.72
C LEU A 74 -8.84 6.52 -8.82
N GLU A 75 -9.43 6.99 -9.92
CA GLU A 75 -9.80 8.39 -10.12
C GLU A 75 -10.90 8.89 -9.17
N ARG A 76 -11.69 7.99 -8.61
CA ARG A 76 -12.85 8.29 -7.75
C ARG A 76 -12.57 8.10 -6.26
N MET A 77 -11.31 7.90 -5.89
CA MET A 77 -10.92 7.76 -4.50
C MET A 77 -11.11 9.10 -3.75
N PRO A 78 -11.73 9.08 -2.56
CA PRO A 78 -11.97 10.29 -1.79
C PRO A 78 -10.64 10.87 -1.25
N GLY A 79 -10.44 12.18 -1.48
CA GLY A 79 -9.26 12.94 -1.05
C GLY A 79 -9.05 14.20 -1.91
N GLU A 80 -8.44 15.25 -1.36
CA GLU A 80 -8.01 16.41 -2.17
C GLU A 80 -6.83 15.98 -3.06
N GLY A 81 -7.03 15.99 -4.38
CA GLY A 81 -5.98 15.68 -5.36
C GLY A 81 -5.93 14.21 -5.74
N VAL A 82 -6.65 13.85 -6.80
CA VAL A 82 -6.58 12.55 -7.51
C VAL A 82 -5.23 12.35 -8.22
N GLN A 83 -4.19 13.08 -7.79
CA GLN A 83 -2.85 13.09 -8.35
C GLN A 83 -1.85 13.02 -7.20
N GLY A 84 -0.99 12.00 -7.23
CA GLY A 84 0.00 11.78 -6.20
C GLY A 84 0.82 10.52 -6.48
N PRO A 85 1.96 10.35 -5.80
CA PRO A 85 2.89 9.25 -6.04
C PRO A 85 2.23 7.87 -5.99
N VAL A 86 1.26 7.66 -5.08
CA VAL A 86 0.48 6.41 -5.00
C VAL A 86 -0.34 6.16 -6.27
N VAL A 87 -1.09 7.16 -6.73
CA VAL A 87 -1.95 7.03 -7.92
C VAL A 87 -1.12 6.76 -9.18
N ASP A 88 0.00 7.46 -9.34
CA ASP A 88 0.88 7.26 -10.50
C ASP A 88 1.56 5.88 -10.47
N LEU A 89 1.99 5.44 -9.28
CA LEU A 89 2.52 4.09 -9.07
C LEU A 89 1.47 3.03 -9.42
N LEU A 90 0.26 3.15 -8.89
CA LEU A 90 -0.82 2.19 -9.12
C LEU A 90 -1.21 2.14 -10.60
N ARG A 91 -1.33 3.30 -11.27
CA ARG A 91 -1.58 3.36 -12.71
C ARG A 91 -0.50 2.64 -13.51
N THR A 92 0.76 2.80 -13.10
CA THR A 92 1.89 2.14 -13.76
C THR A 92 1.83 0.62 -13.55
N LEU A 93 1.60 0.15 -12.31
CA LEU A 93 1.45 -1.27 -11.99
C LEU A 93 0.34 -1.96 -12.80
N MET A 94 -0.79 -1.27 -13.01
CA MET A 94 -1.93 -1.80 -13.79
C MET A 94 -1.62 -2.02 -15.29
N THR A 95 -0.48 -1.55 -15.81
CA THR A 95 -0.06 -1.82 -17.19
C THR A 95 0.57 -3.21 -17.39
N GLY A 96 0.55 -4.06 -16.36
CA GLY A 96 1.01 -5.45 -16.40
C GLY A 96 2.52 -5.59 -16.18
N PRO A 97 3.17 -6.64 -16.71
CA PRO A 97 4.59 -6.96 -16.41
C PRO A 97 5.57 -5.82 -16.72
N LYS A 98 5.32 -5.05 -17.78
CA LYS A 98 6.13 -3.86 -18.11
C LYS A 98 6.02 -2.78 -17.04
N GLY A 99 4.80 -2.54 -16.55
CA GLY A 99 4.52 -1.61 -15.47
C GLY A 99 5.17 -1.99 -14.14
N MET A 100 5.16 -3.28 -13.81
CA MET A 100 5.84 -3.81 -12.64
C MET A 100 7.34 -3.50 -12.66
N GLY A 101 8.01 -3.76 -13.79
CA GLY A 101 9.44 -3.43 -13.95
C GLY A 101 9.73 -1.93 -13.85
N GLN A 102 8.91 -1.09 -14.48
CA GLN A 102 9.03 0.38 -14.40
C GLN A 102 8.84 0.90 -12.97
N THR A 103 7.88 0.33 -12.25
CA THR A 103 7.60 0.68 -10.85
C THR A 103 8.76 0.31 -9.95
N ALA A 104 9.32 -0.90 -10.10
CA ALA A 104 10.49 -1.32 -9.33
C ALA A 104 11.69 -0.40 -9.56
N GLU A 105 12.00 -0.03 -10.81
CA GLU A 105 13.08 0.91 -11.12
C GLU A 105 12.82 2.30 -10.51
N TRP A 106 11.58 2.79 -10.60
CA TRP A 106 11.22 4.07 -10.01
C TRP A 106 11.33 4.07 -8.48
N LEU A 107 10.85 3.02 -7.80
CA LEU A 107 10.97 2.85 -6.36
C LEU A 107 12.43 2.84 -5.90
N MET A 108 13.31 2.13 -6.63
CA MET A 108 14.74 2.12 -6.32
C MET A 108 15.40 3.50 -6.49
N ARG A 109 15.03 4.23 -7.55
CA ARG A 109 15.50 5.61 -7.74
C ARG A 109 15.01 6.55 -6.65
N LEU A 110 13.75 6.41 -6.23
CA LEU A 110 13.18 7.19 -5.14
C LEU A 110 13.95 6.92 -3.85
N PHE A 111 14.15 5.65 -3.49
CA PHE A 111 14.90 5.25 -2.31
C PHE A 111 16.33 5.85 -2.27
N VAL A 112 17.07 5.79 -3.37
CA VAL A 112 18.45 6.32 -3.42
C VAL A 112 18.47 7.85 -3.34
N ARG A 113 17.51 8.53 -3.96
CA ARG A 113 17.49 10.00 -4.05
C ARG A 113 16.91 10.66 -2.81
N ASP A 114 15.86 10.07 -2.26
CA ASP A 114 15.03 10.65 -1.20
C ASP A 114 14.37 9.52 -0.38
N GLN A 115 15.09 9.07 0.64
CA GLN A 115 14.61 8.00 1.53
C GLN A 115 13.36 8.42 2.31
N GLU A 116 13.22 9.69 2.69
CA GLU A 116 12.05 10.16 3.43
C GLU A 116 10.79 10.06 2.55
N ALA A 117 10.86 10.55 1.31
CA ALA A 117 9.77 10.41 0.35
C ALA A 117 9.44 8.94 0.01
N TYR A 118 10.45 8.06 0.02
CA TYR A 118 10.23 6.62 -0.13
C TYR A 118 9.45 6.01 1.04
N LEU A 119 9.80 6.36 2.29
CA LEU A 119 9.08 5.88 3.47
C LEU A 119 7.66 6.46 3.52
N ASP A 120 7.50 7.73 3.16
CA ASP A 120 6.20 8.40 3.08
C ASP A 120 5.28 7.72 2.06
N LEU A 121 5.80 7.36 0.88
CA LEU A 121 5.04 6.59 -0.10
C LEU A 121 4.51 5.27 0.46
N ILE A 122 5.31 4.54 1.26
CA ILE A 122 4.87 3.29 1.88
C ILE A 122 3.71 3.56 2.85
N VAL A 123 3.81 4.62 3.67
CA VAL A 123 2.73 5.03 4.57
C VAL A 123 1.47 5.39 3.78
N GLU A 124 1.61 6.15 2.70
CA GLU A 124 0.48 6.54 1.84
C GLU A 124 -0.17 5.32 1.17
N LEU A 125 0.59 4.32 0.75
CA LEU A 125 0.04 3.06 0.25
C LEU A 125 -0.77 2.32 1.32
N GLY A 126 -0.29 2.28 2.56
CA GLY A 126 -1.02 1.72 3.69
C GLY A 126 -2.35 2.45 3.96
N ALA A 127 -2.32 3.78 3.94
CA ALA A 127 -3.51 4.62 4.12
C ALA A 127 -4.51 4.47 2.96
N TYR A 128 -4.01 4.37 1.73
CA TYR A 128 -4.83 4.10 0.56
C TYR A 128 -5.55 2.75 0.68
N THR A 129 -4.82 1.68 1.00
CA THR A 129 -5.41 0.35 1.24
C THR A 129 -6.48 0.39 2.32
N ALA A 130 -6.20 1.04 3.47
CA ALA A 130 -7.18 1.22 4.54
C ALA A 130 -8.43 1.98 4.09
N THR A 131 -8.26 3.02 3.26
CA THR A 131 -9.37 3.78 2.67
C THR A 131 -10.25 2.90 1.78
N CYS A 132 -9.65 2.06 0.93
CA CYS A 132 -10.41 1.10 0.12
C CYS A 132 -11.22 0.12 0.98
N ILE A 133 -10.62 -0.40 2.07
CA ILE A 133 -11.30 -1.30 3.01
C ILE A 133 -12.52 -0.60 3.63
N GLN A 134 -12.35 0.64 4.11
CA GLN A 134 -13.44 1.43 4.68
C GLN A 134 -14.55 1.72 3.66
N ILE A 135 -14.19 1.93 2.39
CA ILE A 135 -15.18 2.13 1.32
C ILE A 135 -15.96 0.83 1.07
N LEU A 136 -15.30 -0.33 1.01
CA LEU A 136 -15.98 -1.61 0.81
C LEU A 136 -16.94 -1.93 1.97
N ASP A 137 -16.52 -1.66 3.21
CA ASP A 137 -17.35 -1.79 4.40
C ASP A 137 -18.56 -0.85 4.35
N GLY A 138 -18.34 0.42 4.01
CA GLY A 138 -19.41 1.40 3.85
C GLY A 138 -20.38 1.09 2.71
N LEU A 139 -19.96 0.35 1.69
CA LEU A 139 -20.83 -0.16 0.62
C LEU A 139 -21.56 -1.45 1.00
N GLY A 140 -21.19 -2.09 2.12
CA GLY A 140 -21.71 -3.39 2.53
C GLY A 140 -21.21 -4.57 1.67
N ALA A 141 -20.14 -4.36 0.89
CA ALA A 141 -19.58 -5.39 0.01
C ALA A 141 -18.70 -6.38 0.77
N SER A 142 -17.85 -5.88 1.67
CA SER A 142 -16.99 -6.70 2.53
C SER A 142 -16.74 -5.95 3.84
N SER A 143 -16.80 -6.65 4.97
CA SER A 143 -16.47 -6.04 6.26
C SER A 143 -14.98 -5.71 6.35
N VAL A 144 -14.60 -4.84 7.28
CA VAL A 144 -13.18 -4.56 7.56
C VAL A 144 -12.40 -5.84 7.84
N ASP A 145 -12.93 -6.72 8.70
CA ASP A 145 -12.26 -7.96 9.08
C ASP A 145 -12.12 -8.92 7.90
N GLN A 146 -13.18 -9.10 7.11
CA GLN A 146 -13.14 -9.96 5.92
C GLN A 146 -12.14 -9.44 4.89
N SER A 147 -12.12 -8.13 4.63
CA SER A 147 -11.16 -7.51 3.71
C SER A 147 -9.71 -7.68 4.17
N LEU A 148 -9.46 -7.66 5.50
CA LEU A 148 -8.13 -7.91 6.05
C LEU A 148 -7.71 -9.37 5.91
N GLU A 149 -8.63 -10.32 6.10
CA GLU A 149 -8.36 -11.75 5.90
C GLU A 149 -8.07 -12.06 4.43
N ASP A 150 -8.92 -11.59 3.51
CA ASP A 150 -8.73 -11.78 2.06
C ASP A 150 -7.41 -11.17 1.58
N LEU A 151 -7.04 -10.00 2.11
CA LEU A 151 -5.78 -9.35 1.79
C LEU A 151 -4.57 -10.12 2.35
N GLU A 152 -4.69 -10.70 3.54
CA GLU A 152 -3.63 -11.51 4.14
C GLU A 152 -3.38 -12.79 3.33
N ASP A 153 -4.43 -13.46 2.88
CA ASP A 153 -4.34 -14.63 2.01
C ASP A 153 -3.74 -14.28 0.65
N LEU A 154 -4.17 -13.17 0.02
CA LEU A 154 -3.58 -12.69 -1.23
C LEU A 154 -2.07 -12.42 -1.11
N LEU A 155 -1.64 -11.78 -0.03
CA LEU A 155 -0.23 -11.50 0.21
C LEU A 155 0.55 -12.80 0.47
N ARG A 156 -0.05 -13.77 1.17
CA ARG A 156 0.57 -15.08 1.39
C ARG A 156 0.80 -15.81 0.07
N ASP A 157 -0.17 -15.78 -0.84
CA ASP A 157 -0.06 -16.39 -2.17
C ASP A 157 1.00 -15.68 -3.02
N TYR A 158 1.02 -14.34 -3.02
CA TYR A 158 2.03 -13.56 -3.75
C TYR A 158 3.47 -13.91 -3.35
N TYR A 159 3.73 -14.07 -2.05
CA TYR A 159 5.06 -14.45 -1.56
C TYR A 159 5.33 -15.96 -1.65
N GLY A 160 4.28 -16.79 -1.56
CA GLY A 160 4.36 -18.24 -1.75
C GLY A 160 4.76 -18.62 -3.18
N ASP A 161 4.17 -17.96 -4.18
CA ASP A 161 4.51 -18.15 -5.60
C ASP A 161 5.90 -17.57 -5.95
N SER A 162 6.31 -16.47 -5.30
CA SER A 162 7.64 -15.88 -5.51
C SER A 162 8.79 -16.74 -4.97
N ALA A 163 8.53 -17.64 -4.01
CA ALA A 163 9.53 -18.60 -3.52
C ALA A 163 9.67 -19.86 -4.38
N ALA A 164 8.74 -20.08 -5.32
CA ALA A 164 8.69 -21.25 -6.19
C ALA A 164 9.19 -20.99 -7.64
N SER A 165 9.53 -19.73 -7.96
CA SER A 165 10.00 -19.27 -9.28
C SER A 165 11.48 -18.91 -9.27
#